data_AF-A0AA39WQ40-F1
#
_entry.id   AF-A0AA39WQ40-F1
#
_cell.length_a   1.000
_cell.length_b   1.000
_cell.length_c   1.000
_cell.angle_alpha   90.00
_cell.angle_beta   90.00
_cell.angle_gamma   90.00
#
_symmetry.space_group_name_H-M   'P 1'
#
loop_
_entity.id
_entity.type
_entity.pdbx_description
1 polymer ?
#
loop_
_entity_poly.entity_id
_entity_poly.type
_entity_poly.pdbx_seq_one_letter_code
_entity_poly.pdbx_strand_id
1 'polypeptide(L)' 'MTPSKPATSSSPWALETPVPYSLGKRHLNWQIDDPAGQGVDAVRLIRNEIRGRIKKLYYRTRLLSMDRI' A
#
# COMPACT_ATOMS: atom_id res chain seq x y z
N MET A 1 48.63 -12.80 -1.02
CA MET A 1 47.36 -12.43 -1.68
C MET A 1 46.24 -13.09 -0.90
N THR A 2 45.64 -12.39 0.05
CA THR A 2 44.42 -12.83 0.74
C THR A 2 43.22 -12.50 -0.15
N PRO A 3 42.27 -13.41 -0.40
CA PRO A 3 41.04 -13.03 -1.06
C PRO A 3 40.19 -12.27 -0.04
N SER A 4 39.90 -11.01 -0.39
CA SER A 4 38.97 -10.14 0.31
C SER A 4 37.61 -10.84 0.46
N LYS A 5 37.16 -10.96 1.72
CA LYS A 5 35.80 -11.32 2.15
C LYS A 5 34.75 -10.68 1.21
N PRO A 6 33.72 -11.40 0.73
CA PRO A 6 32.67 -10.76 -0.04
C PRO A 6 32.03 -9.70 0.86
N ALA A 7 31.88 -8.49 0.34
CA ALA A 7 31.08 -7.45 0.97
C ALA A 7 29.64 -7.96 1.02
N THR A 8 29.28 -8.66 2.08
CA THR A 8 27.89 -8.87 2.46
C THR A 8 27.32 -7.47 2.62
N SER A 9 26.47 -7.09 1.67
CA SER A 9 25.67 -5.88 1.68
C SER A 9 24.92 -5.82 3.01
N SER A 10 25.50 -5.11 3.98
CA SER A 10 24.87 -4.76 5.24
C SER A 10 23.99 -3.54 4.94
N SER A 11 22.91 -3.76 4.20
CA SER A 11 21.86 -2.76 4.12
C SER A 11 20.80 -3.14 5.15
N PRO A 12 20.68 -2.41 6.27
CA PRO A 12 19.75 -2.74 7.35
C PRO A 12 18.26 -2.53 6.97
N TRP A 13 17.97 -2.13 5.73
CA TRP A 13 16.62 -1.92 5.18
C TRP A 13 16.28 -2.85 4.01
N ALA A 14 17.10 -3.86 3.71
CA ALA A 14 16.74 -4.90 2.75
C ALA A 14 15.64 -5.79 3.36
N LEU A 15 14.38 -5.40 3.17
CA LEU A 15 13.21 -6.19 3.56
C LEU A 15 13.10 -7.40 2.64
N GLU A 16 13.86 -8.46 2.93
CA GLU A 16 13.75 -9.77 2.26
C GLU A 16 12.52 -10.58 2.75
N THR A 17 11.74 -10.05 3.70
CA THR A 17 10.59 -10.75 4.29
C THR A 17 9.26 -10.11 3.87
N PRO A 18 8.33 -10.86 3.25
CA PRO A 18 6.98 -10.36 3.01
C PRO A 18 6.32 -10.06 4.36
N VAL A 19 5.70 -8.88 4.47
CA VAL A 19 5.03 -8.41 5.69
C VAL A 19 3.99 -9.45 6.14
N PRO A 20 3.94 -9.85 7.43
CA PRO A 20 3.02 -10.88 7.90
C PRO A 20 1.56 -10.42 7.72
N TYR A 21 0.82 -11.15 6.89
CA TYR A 21 -0.60 -10.91 6.64
C TYR A 21 -1.41 -11.26 7.88
N SER A 22 -1.95 -10.25 8.57
CA SER A 22 -2.77 -10.49 9.77
C SER A 22 -4.04 -11.28 9.41
N LEU A 23 -4.22 -12.45 10.03
CA LEU A 23 -5.44 -13.26 9.95
C LEU A 23 -6.65 -12.50 10.52
N GLY A 24 -7.83 -12.70 9.91
CA GLY A 24 -9.08 -12.05 10.32
C GLY A 24 -9.27 -10.62 9.83
N LYS A 25 -8.28 -10.02 9.14
CA LYS A 25 -8.45 -8.74 8.45
C LYS A 25 -8.72 -8.96 6.97
N ARG A 26 -9.57 -8.12 6.38
CA ARG A 26 -9.72 -8.01 4.93
C ARG A 26 -8.68 -7.03 4.41
N HIS A 27 -7.71 -7.52 3.67
CA HIS A 27 -6.74 -6.66 2.99
C HIS A 27 -7.25 -6.34 1.60
N LEU A 28 -7.04 -5.10 1.18
CA LEU A 28 -7.45 -4.59 -0.12
C LEU A 28 -6.19 -4.06 -0.79
N ASN A 29 -5.79 -4.69 -1.89
CA ASN A 29 -4.74 -4.16 -2.74
C ASN A 29 -5.39 -3.43 -3.93
N TRP A 30 -5.00 -2.18 -4.12
CA TRP A 30 -5.55 -1.31 -5.14
C TRP A 30 -4.43 -0.95 -6.12
N GLN A 31 -4.56 -1.43 -7.36
CA GLN A 31 -3.72 -0.96 -8.46
C GLN A 31 -4.12 0.50 -8.76
N ILE A 32 -3.16 1.40 -8.58
CA ILE A 32 -3.26 2.85 -8.78
C ILE A 32 -1.92 3.29 -9.36
N ASP A 33 -1.95 4.18 -10.34
CA ASP A 33 -0.74 4.71 -10.97
C ASP A 33 0.11 5.50 -9.99
N ASP A 34 1.43 5.43 -10.15
CA ASP A 34 2.38 6.19 -9.33
C ASP A 34 2.31 7.68 -9.70
N PRO A 35 1.96 8.58 -8.75
CA PRO A 35 1.93 10.01 -9.00
C PRO A 35 3.33 10.64 -9.12
N ALA A 36 4.40 9.93 -8.77
CA ALA A 36 5.76 10.46 -8.80
C ALA A 36 6.18 10.85 -10.23
N GLY A 37 6.74 12.06 -10.36
CA GLY A 37 7.19 12.59 -11.66
C GLY A 37 6.06 13.03 -12.60
N GLN A 38 4.79 12.92 -12.21
CA GLN A 38 3.66 13.37 -13.02
C GLN A 38 3.32 14.86 -12.77
N GLY A 39 2.66 15.48 -13.76
CA GLY A 39 2.13 16.84 -13.62
C GLY A 39 0.98 16.93 -12.60
N VAL A 40 0.73 18.13 -12.08
CA VAL A 40 -0.27 18.39 -11.01
C VAL A 40 -1.66 17.88 -11.36
N ASP A 41 -2.08 17.97 -12.62
CA ASP A 41 -3.41 17.53 -13.03
C ASP A 41 -3.55 16.01 -13.00
N ALA A 42 -2.51 15.27 -13.37
CA ALA A 42 -2.50 13.81 -13.27
C ALA A 42 -2.51 13.36 -11.79
N VAL A 43 -1.71 14.01 -10.95
CA VAL A 43 -1.72 13.77 -9.49
C VAL A 43 -3.09 14.03 -8.88
N ARG A 44 -3.79 15.09 -9.31
CA ARG A 44 -5.16 15.39 -8.84
C ARG A 44 -6.14 14.29 -9.21
N LEU A 45 -6.03 13.71 -10.40
CA LEU A 45 -6.88 12.59 -10.84
C LEU A 45 -6.65 11.35 -9.97
N ILE A 46 -5.37 10.95 -9.79
CA ILE A 46 -4.98 9.81 -8.95
C ILE A 46 -5.51 9.98 -7.52
N ARG A 47 -5.32 11.16 -6.92
CA ARG A 47 -5.83 11.48 -5.58
C ARG A 47 -7.36 11.38 -5.52
N ASN A 48 -8.07 11.87 -6.54
CA ASN A 48 -9.54 11.85 -6.57
C ASN A 48 -10.08 10.42 -6.66
N GLU A 49 -9.40 9.55 -7.42
CA GLU A 49 -9.72 8.14 -7.48
C GLU A 49 -9.58 7.44 -6.12
N ILE A 50 -8.45 7.66 -5.44
CA ILE A 50 -8.22 7.15 -4.07
C ILE A 50 -9.34 7.62 -3.13
N ARG A 51 -9.69 8.91 -3.18
CA ARG A 51 -10.78 9.48 -2.38
C ARG A 51 -12.11 8.77 -2.64
N GLY A 52 -12.43 8.45 -3.89
CA GLY A 52 -13.63 7.69 -4.25
C GLY A 52 -13.64 6.29 -3.67
N ARG A 53 -12.52 5.56 -3.81
CA ARG A 53 -12.36 4.19 -3.28
C ARG A 53 -12.49 4.16 -1.74
N ILE A 54 -11.88 5.11 -1.03
CA ILE A 54 -12.01 5.26 0.42
C ILE A 54 -13.45 5.55 0.83
N LYS A 55 -14.14 6.50 0.17
CA LYS A 55 -15.54 6.80 0.46
C LYS A 55 -16.42 5.56 0.31
N LYS A 56 -16.27 4.81 -0.78
CA LYS A 56 -17.02 3.56 -1.01
C LYS A 56 -16.76 2.54 0.10
N LEU A 57 -15.50 2.38 0.53
CA LEU A 57 -15.13 1.48 1.62
C LEU A 57 -15.75 1.93 2.96
N TYR A 58 -15.72 3.23 3.25
CA TYR A 58 -16.31 3.82 4.44
C TYR A 58 -17.82 3.57 4.50
N TYR A 59 -18.56 3.91 3.44
CA TYR A 59 -20.00 3.70 3.39
C TYR A 59 -20.37 2.21 3.46
N ARG A 60 -19.64 1.34 2.76
CA ARG A 60 -19.85 -0.12 2.86
C ARG A 60 -19.73 -0.59 4.31
N THR A 61 -18.70 -0.14 5.02
CA THR A 61 -18.45 -0.57 6.40
C THR A 61 -19.50 0.00 7.36
N ARG A 62 -19.93 1.25 7.14
CA ARG A 62 -20.97 1.91 7.95
C ARG A 62 -22.35 1.27 7.73
N LEU A 63 -22.72 0.94 6.50
CA LEU A 63 -24.00 0.31 6.16
C LEU A 63 -24.13 -1.09 6.77
N LEU A 64 -23.08 -1.92 6.67
CA LEU A 64 -23.05 -3.25 7.30
C LEU A 64 -23.10 -3.23 8.84
N SER A 65 -22.90 -2.07 9.45
CA SER A 65 -22.99 -1.86 10.90
C SER A 65 -24.37 -1.39 11.36
N MET A 66 -25.23 -0.90 10.45
CA MET A 66 -26.55 -0.36 10.79
C MET A 66 -27.66 -1.43 10.73
N ASP A 67 -27.46 -2.53 10.00
CA ASP A 67 -28.41 -3.67 9.94
C ASP A 67 -28.32 -4.64 11.15
N ARG A 68 -27.57 -4.27 12.19
CA ARG A 68 -27.35 -5.09 13.41
C ARG A 68 -27.84 -4.42 14.70
N ILE A 69 -28.81 -3.51 14.60
CA ILE A 69 -29.52 -2.90 15.74
C ILE A 69 -31.02 -3.14 15.55
#